data_AF-A0A9P1FSY4-F1
#
_entry.id   AF-A0A9P1FSY4-F1
#
_cell.length_a   1.000
_cell.length_b   1.000
_cell.length_c   1.000
_cell.angle_alpha   90.00
_cell.angle_beta   90.00
_cell.angle_gamma   90.00
#
_symmetry.space_group_name_H-M   'P 1'
#
loop_
_entity.id
_entity.type
_entity.pdbx_description
1 polymer ?
#
loop_
_entity_poly.entity_id
_entity_poly.type
_entity_poly.pdbx_seq_one_letter_code
_entity_poly.pdbx_strand_id
1 'polypeptide(L)'
;FAGLVLVPCLAIASKLRAGRATCDAWSCSEGYVPKLGVKALEGASNEECCLATCKLHDCSDGFVANSSYDSNTGASDAECCDKTCSAALEDGSFMCGTNEKVACDSGYILDQTKLEEGGTKDDCCVKSCELFTCDAQHGFGIPPQKRSQQAERSEDCCERQCRSHVCSDGWTKDHTHDEAFDPSDEMCCLMQCQSFQCPAGWISNPAKKGMIGNTAEICCLPPCDSHNCSAQANTVVKDGAHGRTDEACCEKTCAAHSCSKGLVAVEVRAQSVPGDDATCCEVKGCEEMRKLTKLKSGESCNALAKEDCGSHFGSFVNSKKRAVFARCDFDRSLGLCRLSSNESDCVDH
;
A
#
# COMPACT_ATOMS: atom_id res chain seq x y z
N PHE A 1 -98.56 87.91 -12.45
CA PHE A 1 -98.02 88.22 -11.11
C PHE A 1 -96.96 87.17 -10.82
N ALA A 2 -95.71 87.37 -11.22
CA ALA A 2 -94.71 88.27 -10.63
C ALA A 2 -94.11 87.70 -9.33
N GLY A 3 -92.80 87.45 -9.36
CA GLY A 3 -91.91 87.27 -8.20
C GLY A 3 -91.66 85.80 -7.82
N LEU A 4 -90.46 85.37 -7.45
CA LEU A 4 -89.14 85.99 -7.37
C LEU A 4 -88.18 84.80 -7.12
N VAL A 5 -87.16 84.63 -7.95
CA VAL A 5 -86.16 83.55 -7.83
C VAL A 5 -85.10 83.96 -6.82
N LEU A 6 -84.89 83.15 -5.77
CA LEU A 6 -83.77 83.27 -4.83
C LEU A 6 -82.81 82.11 -5.09
N VAL A 7 -81.66 82.46 -5.67
CA VAL A 7 -80.50 81.58 -5.92
C VAL A 7 -79.65 81.52 -4.63
N PRO A 8 -79.28 80.34 -4.11
CA PRO A 8 -78.27 80.23 -3.07
C PRO A 8 -76.87 80.47 -3.65
N CYS A 9 -76.12 81.37 -3.03
CA CYS A 9 -74.72 81.64 -3.27
C CYS A 9 -73.87 80.36 -3.22
N LEU A 10 -73.24 80.01 -4.34
CA LEU A 10 -72.03 79.19 -4.35
C LEU A 10 -70.88 80.02 -3.76
N ALA A 11 -70.43 79.65 -2.56
CA ALA A 11 -69.18 80.13 -2.02
C ALA A 11 -68.01 79.56 -2.85
N ILE A 12 -67.46 80.38 -3.74
CA ILE A 12 -66.19 80.11 -4.40
C ILE A 12 -65.10 80.36 -3.35
N ALA A 13 -64.70 79.28 -2.66
CA ALA A 13 -63.47 79.26 -1.88
C ALA A 13 -62.31 79.48 -2.86
N SER A 14 -61.83 80.72 -2.90
CA SER A 14 -60.63 81.12 -3.63
C SER A 14 -59.45 80.41 -2.96
N LYS A 15 -59.06 79.25 -3.50
CA LYS A 15 -57.80 78.58 -3.20
C LYS A 15 -56.70 79.57 -3.55
N LEU A 16 -56.23 80.33 -2.57
CA LEU A 16 -54.97 81.05 -2.64
C LEU A 16 -53.93 80.03 -3.11
N ARG A 17 -53.45 80.18 -4.35
CA ARG A 17 -52.23 79.51 -4.81
C ARG A 17 -51.11 80.07 -3.93
N ALA A 18 -50.86 79.41 -2.80
CA ALA A 18 -49.56 79.50 -2.15
C ALA A 18 -48.55 79.18 -3.27
N GLY A 19 -47.70 80.16 -3.60
CA GLY A 19 -46.67 79.96 -4.62
C GLY A 19 -45.94 78.67 -4.26
N ARG A 20 -45.91 77.71 -5.20
CA ARG A 20 -45.17 76.48 -4.99
C ARG A 20 -43.73 76.86 -4.67
N ALA A 21 -43.20 76.33 -3.57
CA ALA A 21 -41.81 76.56 -3.23
C ALA A 21 -40.93 76.04 -4.39
N THR A 22 -39.94 76.83 -4.76
CA THR A 22 -38.91 76.38 -5.69
C THR A 22 -38.03 75.36 -4.99
N CYS A 23 -37.56 74.35 -5.72
CA CYS A 23 -36.70 73.30 -5.18
C CYS A 23 -35.33 73.80 -4.67
N ASP A 24 -34.99 75.06 -4.92
CA ASP A 24 -33.77 75.73 -4.43
C ASP A 24 -33.63 75.71 -2.90
N ALA A 25 -34.76 75.74 -2.17
CA ALA A 25 -34.77 75.74 -0.71
C ALA A 25 -34.95 74.32 -0.12
N TRP A 26 -35.10 73.30 -0.97
CA TRP A 26 -35.34 71.93 -0.53
C TRP A 26 -34.02 71.21 -0.22
N SER A 27 -33.94 70.57 0.95
CA SER A 27 -32.79 69.74 1.34
C SER A 27 -33.13 68.26 1.11
N CYS A 28 -32.39 67.61 0.23
CA CYS A 28 -32.55 66.18 -0.06
C CYS A 28 -32.16 65.34 1.16
N SER A 29 -32.95 64.30 1.47
CA SER A 29 -32.61 63.35 2.53
C SER A 29 -31.48 62.40 2.11
N GLU A 30 -30.99 61.58 3.05
CA GLU A 30 -30.02 60.53 2.75
C GLU A 30 -30.48 59.65 1.58
N GLY A 31 -29.56 59.33 0.68
CA GLY A 31 -29.85 58.57 -0.54
C GLY A 31 -30.39 59.41 -1.71
N TYR A 32 -30.46 60.74 -1.59
CA TYR A 32 -30.89 61.64 -2.67
C TYR A 32 -29.90 62.77 -2.93
N VAL A 33 -29.81 63.21 -4.20
CA VAL A 33 -29.03 64.40 -4.60
C VAL A 33 -29.90 65.42 -5.35
N PRO A 34 -29.62 66.73 -5.30
CA PRO A 34 -30.44 67.75 -5.97
C PRO A 34 -30.47 67.56 -7.49
N LYS A 35 -31.65 67.72 -8.12
CA LYS A 35 -31.79 67.73 -9.59
C LYS A 35 -31.00 68.88 -10.22
N LEU A 36 -30.47 68.69 -11.41
CA LEU A 36 -29.91 69.81 -12.18
C LEU A 36 -31.00 70.86 -12.45
N GLY A 37 -30.68 72.13 -12.19
CA GLY A 37 -31.62 73.23 -12.41
C GLY A 37 -32.66 73.44 -11.31
N VAL A 38 -32.39 73.06 -10.05
CA VAL A 38 -33.31 73.23 -8.90
C VAL A 38 -34.00 74.61 -8.79
N LYS A 39 -33.38 75.69 -9.28
CA LYS A 39 -33.97 77.05 -9.28
C LYS A 39 -35.16 77.22 -10.22
N ALA A 40 -35.25 76.39 -11.24
CA ALA A 40 -36.34 76.40 -12.23
C ALA A 40 -37.40 75.32 -11.96
N LEU A 41 -37.18 74.47 -10.95
CA LEU A 41 -38.09 73.40 -10.56
C LEU A 41 -38.94 73.88 -9.38
N GLU A 42 -40.23 73.60 -9.45
CA GLU A 42 -41.17 73.79 -8.33
C GLU A 42 -41.50 72.43 -7.73
N GLY A 43 -41.42 72.31 -6.41
CA GLY A 43 -41.65 71.04 -5.72
C GLY A 43 -41.54 71.14 -4.20
N ALA A 44 -42.04 70.13 -3.51
CA ALA A 44 -42.09 70.04 -2.07
C ALA A 44 -41.81 68.61 -1.54
N SER A 45 -41.15 67.77 -2.34
CA SER A 45 -40.71 66.43 -1.92
C SER A 45 -39.39 66.05 -2.58
N ASN A 46 -38.77 64.97 -2.09
CA ASN A 46 -37.55 64.42 -2.68
C ASN A 46 -37.78 63.94 -4.12
N GLU A 47 -38.94 63.36 -4.42
CA GLU A 47 -39.28 62.88 -5.77
C GLU A 47 -39.40 64.05 -6.75
N GLU A 48 -39.87 65.21 -6.29
CA GLU A 48 -40.01 66.42 -7.10
C GLU A 48 -38.68 67.15 -7.27
N CYS A 49 -37.88 67.30 -6.20
CA CYS A 49 -36.70 68.16 -6.17
C CYS A 49 -35.34 67.44 -6.26
N CYS A 50 -35.30 66.14 -6.01
CA CYS A 50 -34.07 65.35 -5.90
C CYS A 50 -34.10 64.11 -6.82
N LEU A 51 -32.92 63.57 -7.10
CA LEU A 51 -32.73 62.29 -7.76
C LEU A 51 -32.36 61.26 -6.70
N ALA A 52 -33.00 60.09 -6.76
CA ALA A 52 -32.55 58.94 -5.98
C ALA A 52 -31.14 58.57 -6.42
N THR A 53 -30.31 58.27 -5.45
CA THR A 53 -28.99 57.68 -5.67
C THR A 53 -29.09 56.17 -5.62
N CYS A 54 -28.07 55.48 -6.10
CA CYS A 54 -27.99 54.03 -6.07
C CYS A 54 -28.02 53.44 -4.65
N LYS A 55 -27.77 54.25 -3.62
CA LYS A 55 -27.99 53.87 -2.21
C LYS A 55 -29.42 53.42 -1.91
N LEU A 56 -30.40 53.89 -2.68
CA LEU A 56 -31.82 53.57 -2.53
C LEU A 56 -32.31 52.51 -3.54
N HIS A 57 -31.42 52.00 -4.38
CA HIS A 57 -31.78 51.05 -5.42
C HIS A 57 -31.70 49.62 -4.88
N ASP A 58 -32.83 48.92 -4.86
CA ASP A 58 -32.88 47.50 -4.54
C ASP A 58 -32.47 46.70 -5.79
N CYS A 59 -31.30 46.08 -5.72
CA CYS A 59 -30.77 45.27 -6.81
C CYS A 59 -31.66 44.04 -7.07
N SER A 60 -31.99 43.80 -8.35
CA SER A 60 -32.73 42.59 -8.73
C SER A 60 -31.87 41.32 -8.66
N ASP A 61 -32.51 40.15 -8.82
CA ASP A 61 -31.82 38.85 -8.74
C ASP A 61 -30.61 38.77 -9.67
N GLY A 62 -29.48 38.33 -9.11
CA GLY A 62 -28.19 38.24 -9.82
C GLY A 62 -27.35 39.51 -9.75
N PHE A 63 -27.75 40.50 -8.95
CA PHE A 63 -26.99 41.71 -8.68
C PHE A 63 -26.85 41.97 -7.17
N VAL A 64 -25.75 42.60 -6.74
CA VAL A 64 -25.52 43.05 -5.36
C VAL A 64 -25.24 44.55 -5.34
N ALA A 65 -25.72 45.22 -4.29
CA ALA A 65 -25.42 46.62 -4.06
C ALA A 65 -23.92 46.80 -3.80
N ASN A 66 -23.27 47.65 -4.59
CA ASN A 66 -21.90 48.06 -4.36
C ASN A 66 -21.89 49.44 -3.70
N SER A 67 -21.41 49.51 -2.46
CA SER A 67 -21.30 50.76 -1.68
C SER A 67 -20.49 51.86 -2.38
N SER A 68 -19.63 51.50 -3.34
CA SER A 68 -18.88 52.45 -4.18
C SER A 68 -19.78 53.26 -5.12
N TYR A 69 -20.99 52.75 -5.42
CA TYR A 69 -21.97 53.42 -6.27
C TYR A 69 -23.00 54.22 -5.47
N ASP A 70 -22.97 54.21 -4.13
CA ASP A 70 -23.97 54.87 -3.28
C ASP A 70 -24.25 56.34 -3.66
N SER A 71 -23.26 57.05 -4.20
CA SER A 71 -23.40 58.46 -4.62
C SER A 71 -23.77 58.65 -6.10
N ASN A 72 -23.76 57.59 -6.90
CA ASN A 72 -24.19 57.63 -8.29
C ASN A 72 -25.71 57.83 -8.35
N THR A 73 -26.18 58.52 -9.38
CA THR A 73 -27.61 58.61 -9.70
C THR A 73 -27.93 57.63 -10.82
N GLY A 74 -28.90 56.76 -10.60
CA GLY A 74 -29.34 55.75 -11.55
C GLY A 74 -30.66 55.13 -11.08
N ALA A 75 -31.32 54.38 -11.96
CA ALA A 75 -32.57 53.70 -11.64
C ALA A 75 -32.58 52.24 -12.12
N SER A 76 -31.41 51.72 -12.52
CA SER A 76 -31.27 50.37 -13.05
C SER A 76 -30.11 49.64 -12.39
N ASP A 77 -30.19 48.31 -12.35
CA ASP A 77 -29.10 47.49 -11.79
C ASP A 77 -27.78 47.71 -12.52
N ALA A 78 -27.82 48.03 -13.81
CA ALA A 78 -26.62 48.34 -14.60
C ALA A 78 -25.90 49.62 -14.15
N GLU A 79 -26.60 50.54 -13.48
CA GLU A 79 -26.03 51.80 -12.97
C GLU A 79 -25.69 51.72 -11.48
N CYS A 80 -26.41 50.89 -10.74
CA CYS A 80 -26.44 50.92 -9.28
C CYS A 80 -25.94 49.64 -8.58
N CYS A 81 -25.74 48.56 -9.31
CA CYS A 81 -25.38 47.27 -8.74
C CYS A 81 -24.25 46.60 -9.53
N ASP A 82 -23.50 45.72 -8.86
CA ASP A 82 -22.60 44.80 -9.55
C ASP A 82 -23.31 43.47 -9.80
N LYS A 83 -23.03 42.84 -10.94
CA LYS A 83 -23.52 41.48 -11.23
C LYS A 83 -22.84 40.50 -10.29
N THR A 84 -23.55 39.69 -9.52
CA THR A 84 -22.93 38.63 -8.70
C THR A 84 -23.01 37.27 -9.35
N CYS A 85 -22.12 36.37 -8.97
CA CYS A 85 -22.17 34.95 -9.32
C CYS A 85 -23.16 34.13 -8.45
N SER A 86 -23.84 34.76 -7.48
CA SER A 86 -24.46 34.12 -6.33
C SER A 86 -25.98 34.29 -6.21
N ALA A 87 -26.77 33.77 -7.15
CA ALA A 87 -28.12 33.35 -6.80
C ALA A 87 -28.23 31.83 -6.87
N ALA A 88 -28.02 31.17 -5.72
CA ALA A 88 -28.25 29.74 -5.56
C ALA A 88 -29.75 29.46 -5.65
N LEU A 89 -30.14 28.59 -6.57
CA LEU A 89 -31.48 28.03 -6.67
C LEU A 89 -31.59 26.79 -5.76
N GLU A 90 -32.80 26.50 -5.27
CA GLU A 90 -33.09 25.36 -4.36
C GLU A 90 -32.73 23.99 -4.97
N ASP A 91 -32.45 23.92 -6.28
CA ASP A 91 -32.03 22.72 -7.02
C ASP A 91 -30.50 22.54 -7.11
N GLY A 92 -29.71 23.44 -6.51
CA GLY A 92 -28.25 23.40 -6.57
C GLY A 92 -27.63 24.01 -7.82
N SER A 93 -28.41 24.71 -8.66
CA SER A 93 -27.89 25.54 -9.75
C SER A 93 -27.63 26.99 -9.31
N PHE A 94 -26.67 27.67 -9.95
CA PHE A 94 -26.30 29.06 -9.63
C PHE A 94 -26.64 30.01 -10.79
N MET A 95 -27.17 31.18 -10.46
CA MET A 95 -27.46 32.28 -11.39
C MET A 95 -26.36 33.34 -11.31
N CYS A 96 -25.90 33.84 -12.46
CA CYS A 96 -25.07 35.05 -12.55
C CYS A 96 -25.81 36.08 -13.39
N GLY A 97 -26.29 37.15 -12.79
CA GLY A 97 -27.11 38.15 -13.49
C GLY A 97 -28.41 37.60 -14.09
N THR A 98 -28.95 38.34 -15.07
CA THR A 98 -30.32 38.24 -15.63
C THR A 98 -30.81 36.82 -15.90
N ASN A 99 -31.47 36.18 -14.93
CA ASN A 99 -32.34 34.99 -15.04
C ASN A 99 -31.83 33.78 -15.84
N GLU A 100 -30.54 33.70 -16.16
CA GLU A 100 -29.96 32.63 -16.95
C GLU A 100 -28.99 31.85 -16.07
N LYS A 101 -29.26 30.54 -15.90
CA LYS A 101 -28.41 29.63 -15.12
C LYS A 101 -26.99 29.72 -15.65
N VAL A 102 -26.03 30.12 -14.82
CA VAL A 102 -24.63 30.09 -15.23
C VAL A 102 -24.10 28.69 -15.08
N ALA A 103 -24.23 27.95 -16.17
CA ALA A 103 -23.44 26.78 -16.42
C ALA A 103 -22.04 27.26 -16.84
N CYS A 104 -21.04 26.95 -16.02
CA CYS A 104 -19.65 26.99 -16.49
C CYS A 104 -19.51 26.06 -17.71
N ASP A 105 -18.65 26.45 -18.66
CA ASP A 105 -18.39 25.60 -19.82
C ASP A 105 -17.74 24.28 -19.40
N SER A 106 -17.79 23.26 -20.26
CA SER A 106 -17.17 21.96 -19.98
C SER A 106 -15.71 22.13 -19.55
N GLY A 107 -15.35 21.55 -18.40
CA GLY A 107 -14.02 21.68 -17.80
C GLY A 107 -13.82 22.92 -16.92
N TYR A 108 -14.83 23.76 -16.73
CA TYR A 108 -14.82 24.83 -15.72
C TYR A 108 -15.77 24.50 -14.58
N ILE A 109 -15.43 24.95 -13.37
CA ILE A 109 -16.28 24.83 -12.18
C ILE A 109 -16.46 26.21 -11.54
N LEU A 110 -17.52 26.36 -10.76
CA LEU A 110 -17.83 27.60 -10.05
C LEU A 110 -16.83 27.82 -8.90
N ASP A 111 -16.19 28.98 -8.88
CA ASP A 111 -15.33 29.39 -7.77
C ASP A 111 -16.20 29.93 -6.63
N GLN A 112 -16.35 29.15 -5.57
CA GLN A 112 -17.14 29.56 -4.41
C GLN A 112 -16.56 30.79 -3.70
N THR A 113 -15.27 31.06 -3.86
CA THR A 113 -14.62 32.21 -3.20
C THR A 113 -14.93 33.53 -3.89
N LYS A 114 -15.32 33.49 -5.18
CA LYS A 114 -15.65 34.67 -5.99
C LYS A 114 -17.14 34.93 -6.11
N LEU A 115 -17.94 34.25 -5.30
CA LEU A 115 -19.40 34.39 -5.36
C LEU A 115 -19.88 35.81 -5.05
N GLU A 116 -19.19 36.48 -4.12
CA GLU A 116 -19.52 37.83 -3.63
C GLU A 116 -18.83 38.94 -4.44
N GLU A 117 -17.83 38.59 -5.25
CA GLU A 117 -17.11 39.53 -6.10
C GLU A 117 -17.84 39.61 -7.43
N GLY A 118 -18.50 40.74 -7.68
CA GLY A 118 -19.29 40.88 -8.88
C GLY A 118 -18.45 40.71 -10.16
N GLY A 119 -18.97 39.99 -11.16
CA GLY A 119 -18.15 39.56 -12.29
C GLY A 119 -18.90 39.00 -13.50
N THR A 120 -18.14 38.77 -14.56
CA THR A 120 -18.50 38.03 -15.77
C THR A 120 -18.44 36.52 -15.53
N LYS A 121 -18.95 35.71 -16.47
CA LYS A 121 -18.81 34.25 -16.42
C LYS A 121 -17.36 33.80 -16.22
N ASP A 122 -16.41 34.49 -16.85
CA ASP A 122 -14.98 34.20 -16.74
C ASP A 122 -14.41 34.55 -15.35
N ASP A 123 -15.07 35.44 -14.61
CA ASP A 123 -14.70 35.79 -13.23
C ASP A 123 -15.22 34.73 -12.24
N CYS A 124 -16.41 34.17 -12.50
CA CYS A 124 -17.07 33.17 -11.65
C CYS A 124 -16.58 31.74 -11.88
N CYS A 125 -16.10 31.42 -13.09
CA CYS A 125 -15.75 30.07 -13.49
C CYS A 125 -14.24 29.90 -13.53
N VAL A 126 -13.73 28.96 -12.73
CA VAL A 126 -12.32 28.57 -12.69
C VAL A 126 -12.10 27.26 -13.42
N LYS A 127 -10.88 27.07 -13.93
CA LYS A 127 -10.51 25.83 -14.60
C LYS A 127 -10.59 24.68 -13.60
N SER A 128 -11.26 23.61 -14.00
CA SER A 128 -11.13 22.33 -13.33
C SER A 128 -9.88 21.62 -13.81
N CYS A 129 -9.45 20.60 -13.07
CA CYS A 129 -8.36 19.76 -13.51
C CYS A 129 -8.59 19.09 -14.87
N GLU A 130 -9.83 18.86 -15.29
CA GLU A 130 -10.15 18.26 -16.59
C GLU A 130 -9.57 19.05 -17.79
N LEU A 131 -9.33 20.35 -17.65
CA LEU A 131 -8.74 21.17 -18.71
C LEU A 131 -7.21 21.12 -18.78
N PHE A 132 -6.55 20.56 -17.76
CA PHE A 132 -5.11 20.46 -17.73
C PHE A 132 -4.64 19.20 -18.46
N THR A 133 -3.52 19.32 -19.17
CA THR A 133 -2.86 18.17 -19.80
C THR A 133 -1.67 17.77 -18.94
N CYS A 134 -1.65 16.51 -18.49
CA CYS A 134 -0.50 15.97 -17.77
C CYS A 134 0.52 15.35 -18.73
N ASP A 135 1.77 15.34 -18.30
CA ASP A 135 2.85 14.73 -19.05
C ASP A 135 2.80 13.19 -18.96
N ALA A 136 2.00 12.60 -19.85
CA ALA A 136 1.84 11.15 -19.92
C ALA A 136 3.12 10.41 -20.32
N GLN A 137 4.10 11.10 -20.95
CA GLN A 137 5.39 10.50 -21.33
C GLN A 137 6.26 10.28 -20.08
N HIS A 138 6.19 11.18 -19.11
CA HIS A 138 6.84 11.04 -17.81
C HIS A 138 5.94 10.37 -16.75
N GLY A 139 4.79 9.84 -17.18
CA GLY A 139 3.86 9.07 -16.37
C GLY A 139 3.08 9.87 -15.32
N PHE A 140 2.66 11.08 -15.69
CA PHE A 140 1.71 11.86 -14.93
C PHE A 140 0.31 11.76 -15.54
N GLY A 141 -0.71 11.71 -14.69
CA GLY A 141 -2.12 11.70 -15.09
C GLY A 141 -3.00 12.45 -14.08
N ILE A 142 -4.29 12.60 -14.39
CA ILE A 142 -5.27 13.23 -13.49
C ILE A 142 -6.10 12.14 -12.82
N PRO A 143 -5.99 11.96 -11.50
CA PRO A 143 -6.81 11.01 -10.77
C PRO A 143 -8.31 11.32 -10.96
N PRO A 144 -9.19 10.31 -11.06
CA PRO A 144 -10.64 10.52 -11.23
C PRO A 144 -11.24 11.49 -10.20
N GLN A 145 -10.81 11.41 -8.94
CA GLN A 145 -11.25 12.27 -7.84
C GLN A 145 -10.78 13.73 -7.94
N LYS A 146 -9.78 14.02 -8.76
CA LYS A 146 -9.25 15.37 -8.97
C LYS A 146 -9.86 16.09 -10.17
N ARG A 147 -10.48 15.38 -11.13
CA ARG A 147 -10.98 15.97 -12.39
C ARG A 147 -11.89 17.19 -12.19
N SER A 148 -12.72 17.18 -11.15
CA SER A 148 -13.65 18.26 -10.81
C SER A 148 -13.13 19.24 -9.77
N GLN A 149 -11.85 19.20 -9.40
CA GLN A 149 -11.25 20.13 -8.44
C GLN A 149 -10.77 21.40 -9.14
N GLN A 150 -10.84 22.51 -8.42
CA GLN A 150 -10.30 23.80 -8.85
C GLN A 150 -8.78 23.70 -8.90
N ALA A 151 -8.20 24.21 -9.99
CA ALA A 151 -6.75 24.32 -10.11
C ALA A 151 -6.33 25.53 -10.92
N GLU A 152 -5.25 26.15 -10.47
CA GLU A 152 -4.62 27.25 -11.21
C GLU A 152 -3.49 26.72 -12.11
N ARG A 153 -2.85 25.62 -11.71
CA ARG A 153 -1.69 25.04 -12.40
C ARG A 153 -1.86 23.54 -12.60
N SER A 154 -1.17 23.01 -13.60
CA SER A 154 -1.18 21.56 -13.88
C SER A 154 -0.60 20.74 -12.73
N GLU A 155 0.33 21.29 -11.95
CA GLU A 155 0.93 20.58 -10.81
C GLU A 155 -0.09 20.27 -9.71
N ASP A 156 -1.17 21.06 -9.60
CA ASP A 156 -2.24 20.84 -8.61
C ASP A 156 -3.07 19.60 -8.97
N CYS A 157 -3.15 19.30 -10.27
CA CYS A 157 -3.98 18.24 -10.87
C CYS A 157 -3.23 16.95 -11.14
N CYS A 158 -1.99 17.05 -11.61
CA CYS A 158 -1.23 15.94 -12.15
C CYS A 158 -0.51 15.17 -11.05
N GLU A 159 -0.80 13.88 -10.96
CA GLU A 159 -0.14 12.95 -10.03
C GLU A 159 0.66 11.90 -10.80
N ARG A 160 1.71 11.37 -10.15
CA ARG A 160 2.48 10.26 -10.72
C ARG A 160 1.63 9.00 -10.77
N GLN A 161 1.76 8.30 -11.88
CA GLN A 161 1.21 6.96 -12.08
C GLN A 161 2.31 5.90 -11.93
N CYS A 162 1.89 4.66 -11.66
CA CYS A 162 2.80 3.52 -11.54
C CYS A 162 3.68 3.29 -12.77
N ARG A 163 3.25 3.70 -13.97
CA ARG A 163 4.10 3.62 -15.17
C ARG A 163 5.45 4.34 -15.03
N SER A 164 5.54 5.38 -14.19
CA SER A 164 6.78 6.13 -13.92
C SER A 164 7.50 5.67 -12.65
N HIS A 165 6.91 4.77 -11.88
CA HIS A 165 7.47 4.30 -10.61
C HIS A 165 8.67 3.41 -10.84
N VAL A 166 9.70 3.59 -10.02
CA VAL A 166 10.92 2.77 -10.02
C VAL A 166 10.89 1.87 -8.80
N CYS A 167 10.70 0.58 -9.03
CA CYS A 167 10.62 -0.41 -7.96
C CYS A 167 11.92 -0.51 -7.18
N SER A 168 11.83 -0.63 -5.86
CA SER A 168 13.00 -0.89 -5.00
C SER A 168 13.65 -2.26 -5.27
N ASP A 169 14.81 -2.50 -4.67
CA ASP A 169 15.53 -3.77 -4.81
C ASP A 169 14.67 -4.97 -4.38
N GLY A 170 14.62 -5.96 -5.28
CA GLY A 170 13.82 -7.17 -5.11
C GLY A 170 12.32 -7.01 -5.34
N TRP A 171 11.94 -5.97 -6.07
CA TRP A 171 10.63 -5.83 -6.68
C TRP A 171 10.75 -5.77 -8.21
N THR A 172 9.66 -6.04 -8.92
CA THR A 172 9.58 -5.95 -10.39
C THR A 172 8.31 -5.24 -10.77
N LYS A 173 8.36 -4.38 -11.79
CA LYS A 173 7.22 -3.55 -12.18
C LYS A 173 5.98 -4.38 -12.52
N ASP A 174 4.83 -3.97 -11.96
CA ASP A 174 3.53 -4.52 -12.30
C ASP A 174 2.85 -3.70 -13.38
N HIS A 175 2.95 -4.16 -14.63
CA HIS A 175 2.32 -3.49 -15.76
C HIS A 175 0.78 -3.51 -15.71
N THR A 176 0.16 -4.34 -14.87
CA THR A 176 -1.30 -4.35 -14.73
C THR A 176 -1.83 -3.12 -13.97
N HIS A 177 -0.95 -2.43 -13.23
CA HIS A 177 -1.26 -1.25 -12.45
C HIS A 177 -0.68 0.04 -13.05
N ASP A 178 -0.20 0.06 -14.30
CA ASP A 178 0.51 1.20 -14.91
C ASP A 178 -0.26 2.55 -14.82
N GLU A 179 -1.59 2.55 -14.80
CA GLU A 179 -2.45 3.74 -14.70
C GLU A 179 -2.89 4.10 -13.27
N ALA A 180 -2.51 3.30 -12.27
CA ALA A 180 -2.86 3.54 -10.87
C ALA A 180 -2.13 4.75 -10.30
N PHE A 181 -2.81 5.45 -9.38
CA PHE A 181 -2.33 6.67 -8.72
C PHE A 181 -1.96 6.36 -7.27
N ASP A 182 -0.77 5.81 -7.06
CA ASP A 182 -0.09 5.67 -5.76
C ASP A 182 1.33 5.11 -6.03
N PRO A 183 2.39 5.93 -5.94
CA PRO A 183 3.75 5.52 -6.29
C PRO A 183 4.43 4.73 -5.16
N SER A 184 3.77 3.69 -4.64
CA SER A 184 4.34 2.74 -3.69
C SER A 184 4.75 1.44 -4.37
N ASP A 185 5.73 0.73 -3.80
CA ASP A 185 6.14 -0.58 -4.33
C ASP A 185 5.01 -1.59 -4.21
N GLU A 186 4.22 -1.51 -3.15
CA GLU A 186 3.08 -2.38 -2.89
C GLU A 186 1.97 -2.24 -3.94
N MET A 187 1.81 -1.06 -4.55
CA MET A 187 0.82 -0.81 -5.60
C MET A 187 1.39 -1.02 -7.01
N CYS A 188 2.61 -0.55 -7.26
CA CYS A 188 3.17 -0.48 -8.61
C CYS A 188 4.08 -1.67 -8.97
N CYS A 189 4.41 -2.52 -8.01
CA CYS A 189 5.41 -3.56 -8.19
C CYS A 189 4.96 -4.91 -7.60
N LEU A 190 5.61 -5.96 -8.07
CA LEU A 190 5.48 -7.33 -7.64
C LEU A 190 6.75 -7.73 -6.88
N MET A 191 6.57 -8.19 -5.65
CA MET A 191 7.69 -8.61 -4.81
C MET A 191 8.33 -9.89 -5.38
N GLN A 192 9.66 -9.89 -5.43
CA GLN A 192 10.44 -11.07 -5.76
C GLN A 192 10.77 -11.85 -4.49
N CYS A 193 10.96 -13.16 -4.63
CA CYS A 193 11.28 -14.03 -3.50
C CYS A 193 12.59 -13.68 -2.77
N GLN A 194 13.50 -12.93 -3.38
CA GLN A 194 14.70 -12.46 -2.69
C GLN A 194 14.42 -11.46 -1.56
N SER A 195 13.31 -10.71 -1.65
CA SER A 195 12.88 -9.75 -0.62
C SER A 195 11.87 -10.35 0.36
N PHE A 196 11.38 -11.57 0.11
CA PHE A 196 10.44 -12.24 0.99
C PHE A 196 11.13 -12.84 2.21
N GLN A 197 10.67 -12.47 3.41
CA GLN A 197 11.12 -13.08 4.66
C GLN A 197 10.40 -14.40 4.94
N CYS A 198 11.16 -15.49 5.02
CA CYS A 198 10.62 -16.79 5.34
C CYS A 198 10.15 -16.87 6.80
N PRO A 199 9.03 -17.55 7.09
CA PRO A 199 8.60 -17.83 8.46
C PRO A 199 9.64 -18.61 9.28
N ALA A 200 9.48 -18.61 10.60
CA ALA A 200 10.37 -19.38 11.49
C ALA A 200 10.43 -20.87 11.08
N GLY A 201 11.64 -21.41 11.01
CA GLY A 201 11.91 -22.79 10.59
C GLY A 201 11.91 -23.03 9.08
N TRP A 202 11.66 -22.00 8.26
CA TRP A 202 11.80 -22.08 6.80
C TRP A 202 13.07 -21.34 6.37
N ILE A 203 13.66 -21.77 5.26
CA ILE A 203 14.81 -21.08 4.65
C ILE A 203 14.47 -20.54 3.26
N SER A 204 15.12 -19.47 2.83
CA SER A 204 14.95 -18.91 1.50
C SER A 204 15.34 -19.92 0.42
N ASN A 205 14.52 -20.04 -0.63
CA ASN A 205 14.80 -20.94 -1.73
C ASN A 205 15.71 -20.27 -2.78
N PRO A 206 17.01 -20.63 -2.87
CA PRO A 206 17.94 -19.98 -3.79
C PRO A 206 17.55 -20.16 -5.26
N ALA A 207 16.88 -21.28 -5.61
CA ALA A 207 16.41 -21.54 -6.96
C ALA A 207 15.23 -20.64 -7.38
N LYS A 208 14.61 -19.93 -6.43
CA LYS A 208 13.45 -19.06 -6.66
C LYS A 208 13.78 -17.58 -6.47
N LYS A 209 15.04 -17.20 -6.23
CA LYS A 209 15.47 -15.84 -5.90
C LYS A 209 14.87 -14.74 -6.80
N GLY A 210 14.84 -14.95 -8.11
CA GLY A 210 14.29 -13.98 -9.08
C GLY A 210 12.84 -14.20 -9.48
N MET A 211 12.13 -15.16 -8.87
CA MET A 211 10.71 -15.38 -9.16
C MET A 211 9.84 -14.41 -8.38
N ILE A 212 8.73 -14.00 -9.01
CA ILE A 212 7.68 -13.22 -8.36
C ILE A 212 6.96 -14.12 -7.36
N GLY A 213 6.87 -13.67 -6.10
CA GLY A 213 6.24 -14.42 -5.04
C GLY A 213 6.23 -13.64 -3.73
N ASN A 214 5.10 -13.72 -3.03
CA ASN A 214 4.88 -13.07 -1.74
C ASN A 214 4.37 -14.04 -0.67
N THR A 215 4.57 -15.35 -0.88
CA THR A 215 4.20 -16.38 0.10
C THR A 215 5.36 -17.33 0.36
N ALA A 216 5.37 -17.96 1.54
CA ALA A 216 6.39 -18.92 1.93
C ALA A 216 6.41 -20.14 1.00
N GLU A 217 5.25 -20.53 0.46
CA GLU A 217 5.12 -21.68 -0.41
C GLU A 217 5.84 -21.48 -1.74
N ILE A 218 5.95 -20.23 -2.21
CA ILE A 218 6.61 -19.88 -3.46
C ILE A 218 8.10 -19.63 -3.22
N CYS A 219 8.42 -18.91 -2.14
CA CYS A 219 9.74 -18.32 -1.94
C CYS A 219 10.66 -19.08 -0.99
N CYS A 220 10.13 -20.02 -0.22
CA CYS A 220 10.87 -20.68 0.85
C CYS A 220 10.83 -22.22 0.72
N LEU A 221 11.77 -22.86 1.39
CA LEU A 221 11.84 -24.30 1.59
C LEU A 221 11.35 -24.62 3.01
N PRO A 222 10.36 -25.51 3.16
CA PRO A 222 9.88 -25.93 4.48
C PRO A 222 10.93 -26.81 5.18
N PRO A 223 10.86 -26.90 6.52
CA PRO A 223 11.65 -27.87 7.27
C PRO A 223 11.21 -29.29 6.89
N CYS A 224 12.18 -30.21 6.86
CA CYS A 224 11.91 -31.60 6.52
C CYS A 224 11.19 -32.39 7.62
N ASP A 225 10.98 -31.81 8.81
CA ASP A 225 10.29 -32.44 9.95
C ASP A 225 8.85 -32.90 9.62
N SER A 226 8.18 -32.22 8.69
CA SER A 226 6.85 -32.60 8.20
C SER A 226 6.88 -33.47 6.94
N HIS A 227 8.07 -33.74 6.38
CA HIS A 227 8.22 -34.53 5.16
C HIS A 227 8.16 -36.02 5.49
N ASN A 228 7.20 -36.72 4.89
CA ASN A 228 7.10 -38.18 5.04
C ASN A 228 7.94 -38.85 3.95
N CYS A 229 9.05 -39.48 4.34
CA CYS A 229 9.89 -40.31 3.48
C CYS A 229 9.13 -41.56 3.02
N SER A 230 8.20 -41.37 2.08
CA SER A 230 7.06 -42.26 1.85
C SER A 230 7.30 -43.38 0.84
N ALA A 231 8.46 -43.42 0.16
CA ALA A 231 8.66 -44.30 -0.98
C ALA A 231 9.82 -45.31 -0.87
N GLN A 232 10.69 -45.20 0.14
CA GLN A 232 11.86 -46.07 0.25
C GLN A 232 11.92 -46.66 1.65
N ALA A 233 11.63 -47.96 1.76
CA ALA A 233 11.95 -48.72 2.96
C ALA A 233 13.39 -48.40 3.35
N ASN A 234 13.62 -48.08 4.63
CA ASN A 234 14.94 -47.75 5.18
C ASN A 234 15.47 -46.35 4.83
N THR A 235 14.61 -45.32 4.93
CA THR A 235 15.03 -43.91 4.95
C THR A 235 14.53 -43.20 6.20
N VAL A 236 15.29 -42.21 6.67
CA VAL A 236 14.92 -41.32 7.79
C VAL A 236 15.02 -39.87 7.35
N VAL A 237 14.31 -38.98 8.05
CA VAL A 237 14.38 -37.54 7.82
C VAL A 237 15.75 -37.03 8.26
N LYS A 238 16.42 -36.26 7.39
CA LYS A 238 17.67 -35.56 7.70
C LYS A 238 17.40 -34.46 8.71
N ASP A 239 18.09 -34.50 9.85
CA ASP A 239 17.96 -33.48 10.88
C ASP A 239 18.40 -32.10 10.36
N GLY A 240 17.57 -31.07 10.60
CA GLY A 240 17.80 -29.70 10.15
C GLY A 240 17.76 -29.47 8.63
N ALA A 241 17.39 -30.47 7.83
CA ALA A 241 17.27 -30.30 6.39
C ALA A 241 16.00 -29.52 6.01
N HIS A 242 16.04 -28.92 4.83
CA HIS A 242 14.91 -28.17 4.26
C HIS A 242 14.69 -28.58 2.81
N GLY A 243 13.45 -28.78 2.42
CA GLY A 243 13.13 -29.31 1.10
C GLY A 243 11.70 -29.81 1.00
N ARG A 244 11.33 -30.24 -0.20
CA ARG A 244 10.01 -30.83 -0.49
C ARG A 244 10.10 -32.20 -1.16
N THR A 245 11.30 -32.70 -1.36
CA THR A 245 11.55 -33.95 -2.08
C THR A 245 12.30 -34.91 -1.17
N ASP A 246 12.16 -36.20 -1.44
CA ASP A 246 12.86 -37.25 -0.69
C ASP A 246 14.39 -37.06 -0.78
N GLU A 247 14.92 -36.60 -1.91
CA GLU A 247 16.36 -36.37 -2.06
C GLU A 247 16.87 -35.27 -1.10
N ALA A 248 16.06 -34.22 -0.91
CA ALA A 248 16.40 -33.11 -0.03
C ALA A 248 16.21 -33.49 1.45
N CYS A 249 15.11 -34.18 1.76
CA CYS A 249 14.66 -34.40 3.14
C CYS A 249 15.00 -35.76 3.74
N CYS A 250 15.27 -36.76 2.92
CA CYS A 250 15.48 -38.12 3.38
C CYS A 250 16.93 -38.56 3.15
N GLU A 251 17.45 -39.34 4.08
CA GLU A 251 18.70 -40.06 3.94
C GLU A 251 18.49 -41.56 4.19
N LYS A 252 19.38 -42.35 3.60
CA LYS A 252 19.31 -43.81 3.72
C LYS A 252 19.73 -44.22 5.12
N THR A 253 18.99 -45.16 5.72
CA THR A 253 19.43 -45.85 6.92
C THR A 253 20.38 -46.98 6.55
N CYS A 254 21.05 -47.54 7.56
CA CYS A 254 21.95 -48.68 7.38
C CYS A 254 21.32 -49.90 6.69
N ALA A 255 19.98 -50.08 6.75
CA ALA A 255 19.29 -51.16 6.05
C ALA A 255 19.17 -50.94 4.53
N ALA A 256 19.26 -49.69 4.06
CA ALA A 256 19.37 -49.36 2.63
C ALA A 256 20.82 -49.12 2.18
N HIS A 257 21.78 -49.08 3.10
CA HIS A 257 23.18 -48.82 2.78
C HIS A 257 23.88 -50.08 2.28
N SER A 258 24.62 -49.95 1.17
CA SER A 258 25.42 -51.05 0.61
C SER A 258 26.89 -50.82 0.97
N CYS A 259 27.44 -51.73 1.77
CA CYS A 259 28.81 -51.63 2.23
C CYS A 259 29.83 -51.71 1.09
N SER A 260 30.81 -50.82 1.10
CA SER A 260 31.96 -50.90 0.18
C SER A 260 32.69 -52.24 0.26
N LYS A 261 33.42 -52.58 -0.81
CA LYS A 261 34.14 -53.86 -0.93
C LYS A 261 35.05 -54.13 0.28
N GLY A 262 34.84 -55.28 0.93
CA GLY A 262 35.62 -55.72 2.10
C GLY A 262 34.96 -55.42 3.45
N LEU A 263 33.85 -54.68 3.44
CA LEU A 263 33.04 -54.42 4.62
C LEU A 263 31.76 -55.27 4.60
N VAL A 264 31.18 -55.48 5.79
CA VAL A 264 29.92 -56.18 6.03
C VAL A 264 28.98 -55.28 6.84
N ALA A 265 27.68 -55.39 6.63
CA ALA A 265 26.69 -54.58 7.33
C ALA A 265 26.61 -54.99 8.81
N VAL A 266 26.53 -54.00 9.70
CA VAL A 266 26.32 -54.23 11.13
C VAL A 266 24.83 -54.49 11.38
N GLU A 267 24.42 -55.75 11.52
CA GLU A 267 23.00 -56.14 11.66
C GLU A 267 22.25 -55.39 12.77
N VAL A 268 22.93 -55.09 13.89
CA VAL A 268 22.32 -54.41 15.05
C VAL A 268 21.96 -52.94 14.76
N ARG A 269 22.60 -52.31 13.77
CA ARG A 269 22.39 -50.89 13.42
C ARG A 269 21.31 -50.67 12.35
N ALA A 270 20.74 -51.77 11.84
CA ALA A 270 20.18 -51.79 10.50
C ALA A 270 18.96 -50.87 10.29
N GLN A 271 18.05 -50.67 11.23
CA GLN A 271 16.73 -50.16 10.81
C GLN A 271 16.54 -48.63 10.90
N SER A 272 17.23 -47.92 11.79
CA SER A 272 16.91 -46.51 12.08
C SER A 272 18.11 -45.56 12.12
N VAL A 273 19.34 -46.06 11.94
CA VAL A 273 20.52 -45.19 11.97
C VAL A 273 20.79 -44.68 10.56
N PRO A 274 20.73 -43.36 10.31
CA PRO A 274 21.27 -42.80 9.08
C PRO A 274 22.77 -43.00 9.05
N GLY A 275 23.32 -43.42 7.91
CA GLY A 275 24.74 -43.66 7.88
C GLY A 275 25.32 -44.02 6.54
N ASP A 276 26.64 -43.85 6.51
CA ASP A 276 27.56 -44.24 5.46
C ASP A 276 28.32 -45.52 5.85
N ASP A 277 29.38 -45.86 5.12
CA ASP A 277 30.22 -47.02 5.45
C ASP A 277 30.82 -46.94 6.86
N ALA A 278 31.17 -45.75 7.34
CA ALA A 278 31.78 -45.59 8.67
C ALA A 278 30.77 -45.90 9.79
N THR A 279 29.49 -45.72 9.52
CA THR A 279 28.40 -45.89 10.49
C THR A 279 27.75 -47.26 10.36
N CYS A 280 27.52 -47.73 9.14
CA CYS A 280 26.69 -48.89 8.84
C CYS A 280 27.48 -50.18 8.61
N CYS A 281 28.79 -50.06 8.37
CA CYS A 281 29.60 -51.17 7.93
C CYS A 281 30.82 -51.37 8.81
N GLU A 282 31.31 -52.61 8.84
CA GLU A 282 32.51 -53.01 9.55
C GLU A 282 33.35 -53.98 8.74
N VAL A 283 34.59 -54.21 9.13
CA VAL A 283 35.47 -55.15 8.43
C VAL A 283 34.94 -56.58 8.57
N LYS A 284 35.00 -57.36 7.48
CA LYS A 284 34.61 -58.78 7.51
C LYS A 284 35.40 -59.52 8.60
N GLY A 285 34.68 -60.26 9.46
CA GLY A 285 35.24 -60.99 10.60
C GLY A 285 34.87 -60.40 11.96
N CYS A 286 34.39 -59.15 12.01
CA CYS A 286 33.94 -58.54 13.25
C CYS A 286 32.69 -59.20 13.85
N GLU A 287 31.80 -59.73 13.02
CA GLU A 287 30.66 -60.54 13.47
C GLU A 287 31.12 -61.79 14.26
N GLU A 288 32.15 -62.48 13.79
CA GLU A 288 32.72 -63.64 14.48
C GLU A 288 33.38 -63.22 15.78
N MET A 289 34.05 -62.07 15.81
CA MET A 289 34.65 -61.52 17.03
C MET A 289 33.60 -61.20 18.10
N ARG A 290 32.39 -60.74 17.73
CA ARG A 290 31.29 -60.48 18.69
C ARG A 290 30.75 -61.75 19.36
N LYS A 291 30.94 -62.92 18.73
CA LYS A 291 30.54 -64.21 19.31
C LYS A 291 31.54 -64.70 20.37
N LEU A 292 32.68 -64.02 20.52
CA LEU A 292 33.74 -64.35 21.48
C LEU A 292 33.57 -63.57 22.79
N THR A 293 34.10 -64.13 23.87
CA THR A 293 34.13 -63.48 25.19
C THR A 293 35.33 -62.54 25.28
N LYS A 294 35.09 -61.28 25.60
CA LYS A 294 36.15 -60.29 25.80
C LYS A 294 36.93 -60.61 27.08
N LEU A 295 38.25 -60.69 26.99
CA LEU A 295 39.12 -60.77 28.16
C LEU A 295 39.00 -59.50 29.02
N LYS A 296 38.95 -59.66 30.34
CA LYS A 296 38.91 -58.52 31.26
C LYS A 296 40.25 -57.78 31.26
N SER A 297 40.23 -56.54 31.74
CA SER A 297 41.45 -55.75 31.89
C SER A 297 42.47 -56.50 32.77
N GLY A 298 43.68 -56.72 32.25
CA GLY A 298 44.75 -57.46 32.92
C GLY A 298 44.75 -58.97 32.66
N GLU A 299 43.71 -59.53 32.04
CA GLU A 299 43.71 -60.93 31.59
C GLU A 299 44.50 -61.06 30.27
N SER A 300 45.12 -62.22 30.07
CA SER A 300 45.88 -62.54 28.86
C SER A 300 45.44 -63.89 28.30
N CYS A 301 45.53 -64.06 26.98
CA CYS A 301 45.21 -65.35 26.35
C CYS A 301 46.00 -66.51 26.99
N ASN A 302 47.22 -66.26 27.46
CA ASN A 302 48.08 -67.29 28.06
C ASN A 302 47.48 -67.93 29.33
N ALA A 303 46.51 -67.27 29.97
CA ALA A 303 45.84 -67.78 31.17
C ALA A 303 44.64 -68.69 30.87
N LEU A 304 44.22 -68.81 29.61
CA LEU A 304 43.09 -69.63 29.19
C LEU A 304 43.47 -71.10 29.05
N ALA A 305 42.53 -71.99 29.38
CA ALA A 305 42.66 -73.41 29.05
C ALA A 305 42.57 -73.61 27.54
N LYS A 306 43.21 -74.67 27.02
CA LYS A 306 43.32 -74.95 25.57
C LYS A 306 41.96 -74.93 24.86
N GLU A 307 40.94 -75.49 25.50
CA GLU A 307 39.56 -75.58 25.04
C GLU A 307 38.85 -74.22 24.94
N ASP A 308 39.27 -73.23 25.74
CA ASP A 308 38.61 -71.92 25.83
C ASP A 308 39.27 -70.85 24.95
N CYS A 309 40.40 -71.14 24.31
CA CYS A 309 41.16 -70.11 23.62
C CYS A 309 40.43 -69.56 22.41
N GLY A 310 39.87 -70.44 21.60
CA GLY A 310 39.11 -70.02 20.43
C GLY A 310 37.81 -69.27 20.74
N SER A 311 37.37 -69.23 22.01
CA SER A 311 36.15 -68.55 22.44
C SER A 311 36.39 -67.17 23.07
N HIS A 312 37.64 -66.69 23.11
CA HIS A 312 38.01 -65.41 23.70
C HIS A 312 38.74 -64.46 22.74
N PHE A 313 38.69 -63.16 23.02
CA PHE A 313 39.49 -62.15 22.33
C PHE A 313 40.07 -61.11 23.30
N GLY A 314 41.20 -60.52 22.91
CA GLY A 314 41.79 -59.37 23.57
C GLY A 314 41.60 -58.09 22.76
N SER A 315 41.49 -56.96 23.46
CA SER A 315 41.52 -55.61 22.88
C SER A 315 42.80 -54.88 23.31
N PHE A 316 43.51 -54.28 22.37
CA PHE A 316 44.69 -53.46 22.65
C PHE A 316 44.72 -52.21 21.78
N VAL A 317 45.54 -51.24 22.15
CA VAL A 317 45.70 -50.01 21.37
C VAL A 317 46.96 -50.15 20.52
N ASN A 318 46.82 -50.09 19.20
CA ASN A 318 47.96 -50.19 18.29
C ASN A 318 48.81 -48.90 18.27
N SER A 319 49.89 -48.90 17.51
CA SER A 319 50.78 -47.74 17.35
C SER A 319 50.10 -46.49 16.79
N LYS A 320 48.93 -46.63 16.15
CA LYS A 320 48.10 -45.54 15.64
C LYS A 320 47.06 -45.04 16.64
N LYS A 321 47.13 -45.47 17.90
CA LYS A 321 46.16 -45.14 18.96
C LYS A 321 44.73 -45.62 18.65
N ARG A 322 44.58 -46.67 17.85
CA ARG A 322 43.29 -47.30 17.55
C ARG A 322 43.12 -48.56 18.38
N ALA A 323 41.93 -48.77 18.92
CA ALA A 323 41.56 -50.04 19.50
C ALA A 323 41.53 -51.09 18.38
N VAL A 324 42.30 -52.15 18.55
CA VAL A 324 42.33 -53.31 17.67
C VAL A 324 42.01 -54.56 18.48
N PHE A 325 41.41 -55.53 17.80
CA PHE A 325 40.90 -56.73 18.40
C PHE A 325 41.59 -57.94 17.78
N ALA A 326 42.05 -58.86 18.62
CA ALA A 326 42.66 -60.11 18.17
C ALA A 326 42.10 -61.30 18.95
N ARG A 327 41.77 -62.37 18.22
CA ARG A 327 41.31 -63.63 18.82
C ARG A 327 42.44 -64.31 19.59
N CYS A 328 42.12 -65.06 20.63
CA CYS A 328 43.06 -65.98 21.24
C CYS A 328 43.14 -67.29 20.42
N ASP A 329 44.34 -67.69 19.99
CA ASP A 329 44.60 -68.94 19.28
C ASP A 329 45.55 -69.83 20.09
N PHE A 330 45.26 -71.14 20.16
CA PHE A 330 46.16 -72.11 20.81
C PHE A 330 47.37 -72.42 19.93
N ASP A 331 48.55 -72.03 20.39
CA ASP A 331 49.82 -72.34 19.73
C ASP A 331 50.27 -73.74 20.15
N ARG A 332 50.12 -74.71 19.24
CA ARG A 332 50.51 -76.12 19.48
C ARG A 332 51.99 -76.30 19.76
N SER A 333 52.85 -75.42 19.23
CA SER A 333 54.30 -75.54 19.41
C SER A 333 54.72 -75.12 20.82
N LEU A 334 54.01 -74.16 21.41
CA LEU A 334 54.30 -73.63 22.75
C LEU A 334 53.40 -74.23 23.84
N GLY A 335 52.33 -74.94 23.45
CA GLY A 335 51.38 -75.53 24.39
C GLY A 335 50.57 -74.49 25.19
N LEU A 336 50.39 -73.28 24.64
CA LEU A 336 49.71 -72.16 25.31
C LEU A 336 48.92 -71.30 24.30
N CYS A 337 48.01 -70.47 24.80
CA CYS A 337 47.16 -69.62 23.96
C CYS A 337 47.69 -68.21 23.84
N ARG A 338 47.70 -67.65 22.63
CA ARG A 338 48.26 -66.34 22.33
C ARG A 338 47.27 -65.50 21.54
N LEU A 339 47.46 -64.19 21.54
CA LEU A 339 46.76 -63.34 20.58
C LEU A 339 47.19 -63.73 19.16
N SER A 340 46.21 -63.92 18.29
CA SER A 340 46.40 -64.17 16.87
C SER A 340 47.16 -63.01 16.23
N SER A 341 48.00 -63.30 15.24
CA SER A 341 48.64 -62.25 14.42
C SER A 341 47.66 -61.53 13.49
N ASN A 342 46.44 -62.07 13.33
CA ASN A 342 45.40 -61.47 12.52
C ASN A 342 44.67 -60.39 13.34
N GLU A 343 45.20 -59.18 13.33
CA GLU A 343 44.56 -58.01 13.92
C GLU A 343 43.33 -57.62 13.09
N SER A 344 42.21 -57.34 13.76
CA SER A 344 41.00 -56.83 13.11
C SER A 344 40.68 -55.44 13.66
N ASP A 345 40.49 -54.48 12.75
CA ASP A 345 40.01 -53.11 13.03
C ASP A 345 38.48 -53.11 13.28
N CYS A 346 38.02 -53.96 14.19
CA CYS A 346 36.63 -53.93 14.63
C CYS A 346 36.42 -52.71 15.54
N VAL A 347 35.19 -52.23 15.67
CA VAL A 347 34.87 -51.16 16.63
C VAL A 347 34.11 -51.81 17.79
N ASP A 348 34.56 -51.57 19.04
CA ASP A 348 33.82 -51.98 20.24
C ASP A 348 32.49 -51.22 20.23
N HIS A 349 31.38 -51.94 20.30
CA HIS A 349 30.03 -51.37 20.40
C HIS A 349 29.39 -51.85 21.69
#